data_AF-A0A9D1QP85-F1
#
_entry.id   AF-A0A9D1QP85-F1
#
_cell.length_a   1.000
_cell.length_b   1.000
_cell.length_c   1.000
_cell.angle_alpha   90.00
_cell.angle_beta   90.00
_cell.angle_gamma   90.00
#
_symmetry.space_group_name_H-M   'P 1'
#
loop_
_entity.id
_entity.type
_entity.pdbx_description
1 polymer ?
#
loop_
_entity_poly.entity_id
_entity_poly.type
_entity_poly.pdbx_seq_one_letter_code
_entity_poly.pdbx_strand_id
1 'polypeptide(L)'
;MNNRTLIDPQKFALHFAQTAVAKNVKNDELVKEAKKFLMGYLTAYYLVDDFNAIERQNFGKADAKKFEDMTFEELLDRVKELNKY
;
A
#
# COMPACT_ATOMS: atom_id res chain seq x y z
N MET A 1 -12.98 -12.06 -3.97
CA MET A 1 -12.57 -12.28 -5.37
C MET A 1 -11.06 -12.30 -5.41
N ASN A 2 -10.45 -13.17 -6.23
CA ASN A 2 -8.99 -13.36 -6.32
C ASN A 2 -8.28 -12.03 -6.68
N ASN A 3 -7.83 -11.26 -5.68
CA ASN A 3 -6.90 -10.15 -5.84
C ASN A 3 -5.51 -10.70 -6.16
N ARG A 4 -5.36 -11.39 -7.29
CA ARG A 4 -4.02 -11.68 -7.81
C ARG A 4 -3.47 -10.36 -8.31
N THR A 5 -2.46 -9.83 -7.63
CA THR A 5 -1.69 -8.67 -8.07
C THR A 5 -0.98 -9.02 -9.37
N LEU A 6 -1.69 -8.85 -10.48
CA LEU A 6 -1.16 -8.98 -11.83
C LEU A 6 -0.45 -7.68 -12.16
N ILE A 7 0.87 -7.73 -12.12
CA ILE A 7 1.72 -6.62 -12.56
C ILE A 7 1.43 -6.36 -14.05
N ASP A 8 1.19 -5.11 -14.42
CA ASP A 8 1.19 -4.70 -15.82
C ASP A 8 2.65 -4.73 -16.34
N PRO A 9 2.99 -5.67 -17.22
CA PRO A 9 4.37 -5.86 -17.65
C PRO A 9 4.88 -4.67 -18.47
N GLN A 10 4.00 -3.98 -19.20
CA GLN A 10 4.38 -2.89 -20.10
C GLN A 10 4.65 -1.62 -19.31
N LYS A 11 3.81 -1.30 -18.33
CA LYS A 11 4.06 -0.21 -17.37
C LYS A 11 5.34 -0.43 -16.59
N PHE A 12 5.55 -1.64 -16.08
CA PHE A 12 6.77 -1.95 -15.33
C PHE A 12 8.03 -1.77 -16.19
N ALA A 13 8.05 -2.35 -17.39
CA ALA A 13 9.20 -2.26 -18.30
C ALA A 13 9.52 -0.81 -18.67
N LEU A 14 8.50 0.01 -18.94
CA LEU A 14 8.67 1.43 -19.27
C LEU A 14 9.28 2.22 -18.10
N HIS A 15 8.74 2.07 -16.89
CA HIS A 15 9.24 2.77 -15.71
C HIS A 15 10.66 2.33 -15.33
N PHE A 16 10.95 1.03 -15.45
CA PHE A 16 12.30 0.54 -15.22
C PHE A 16 13.29 1.10 -16.26
N ALA A 17 12.96 1.09 -17.54
CA ALA A 17 13.81 1.63 -18.60
C ALA A 17 14.11 3.12 -18.39
N GLN A 18 13.09 3.92 -18.05
CA GLN A 18 13.26 5.34 -17.71
C GLN A 18 14.21 5.53 -16.51
N THR A 19 14.04 4.72 -15.47
CA THR A 19 14.89 4.78 -14.27
C THR A 19 16.33 4.33 -14.55
N ALA A 20 16.51 3.30 -15.35
CA ALA A 20 17.82 2.77 -15.73
C ALA A 20 18.62 3.80 -16.54
N VAL A 21 17.97 4.50 -17.48
CA VAL A 21 18.57 5.62 -18.23
C VAL A 21 18.93 6.77 -17.30
N ALA A 22 18.00 7.20 -16.44
CA ALA A 22 18.23 8.32 -15.53
C ALA A 22 19.37 8.06 -14.53
N LYS A 23 19.53 6.81 -14.08
CA LYS A 23 20.60 6.38 -13.16
C LYS A 23 21.87 5.89 -13.87
N ASN A 24 21.90 5.92 -15.20
CA ASN A 24 23.01 5.46 -16.02
C ASN A 24 23.47 4.03 -15.64
N VAL A 25 22.50 3.14 -15.41
CA VAL A 25 22.74 1.76 -14.99
C VAL A 25 23.53 1.05 -16.07
N LYS A 26 24.65 0.42 -15.69
CA LYS A 26 25.48 -0.32 -16.63
C LYS A 26 24.77 -1.58 -17.12
N ASN A 27 25.07 -1.99 -18.34
CA ASN A 27 24.43 -3.15 -18.97
C ASN A 27 24.64 -4.46 -18.18
N ASP A 28 25.80 -4.64 -17.54
CA ASP A 28 26.14 -5.79 -16.72
C ASP A 28 25.40 -5.82 -15.37
N GLU A 29 24.93 -4.68 -14.90
CA GLU A 29 24.14 -4.54 -13.65
C GLU A 29 22.63 -4.48 -13.89
N LEU A 30 22.20 -4.37 -15.14
CA LEU A 30 20.80 -4.11 -15.52
C LEU A 30 19.82 -5.13 -14.92
N VAL A 31 20.15 -6.42 -14.99
CA VAL A 31 19.30 -7.50 -14.46
C VAL A 31 19.20 -7.43 -12.93
N LYS A 32 20.29 -7.09 -12.24
CA LYS A 32 20.33 -6.97 -10.79
C LYS A 32 19.48 -5.79 -10.32
N GLU A 33 19.60 -4.65 -10.99
CA GLU A 33 18.82 -3.46 -10.67
C GLU A 33 17.34 -3.62 -11.03
N ALA A 34 17.00 -4.32 -12.13
CA ALA A 34 15.62 -4.67 -12.46
C ALA A 34 14.94 -5.48 -11.35
N LYS A 35 15.64 -6.47 -10.79
CA LYS A 35 15.14 -7.28 -9.68
C LYS A 35 14.90 -6.45 -8.42
N LYS A 36 15.83 -5.55 -8.07
CA LYS A 36 15.66 -4.64 -6.92
C LYS A 36 14.48 -3.69 -7.12
N PHE A 37 14.34 -3.14 -8.33
CA PHE A 37 13.25 -2.23 -8.65
C PHE A 37 11.89 -2.93 -8.56
N LEU A 38 11.78 -4.15 -9.10
CA LEU A 38 10.60 -5.00 -8.97
C LEU A 38 10.26 -5.29 -7.51
N MET A 39 11.26 -5.66 -6.72
CA MET A 39 11.09 -5.94 -5.30
C MET A 39 10.59 -4.70 -4.55
N GLY A 40 11.20 -3.52 -4.76
CA GLY A 40 10.78 -2.27 -4.13
C GLY A 40 9.35 -1.87 -4.51
N TYR A 41 9.00 -1.98 -5.80
CA TYR A 41 7.64 -1.73 -6.28
C TYR A 41 6.63 -2.65 -5.60
N LEU A 42 6.88 -3.96 -5.58
CA LEU A 42 5.98 -4.92 -4.97
C LEU A 42 5.84 -4.70 -3.47
N THR A 43 6.93 -4.48 -2.75
CA THR A 43 6.90 -4.17 -1.32
C THR A 43 6.06 -2.94 -1.03
N ALA A 44 6.27 -1.84 -1.76
CA ALA A 44 5.49 -0.62 -1.57
C ALA A 44 4.00 -0.85 -1.87
N TYR A 45 3.69 -1.60 -2.94
CA TYR A 45 2.32 -1.93 -3.30
C TYR A 45 1.62 -2.74 -2.21
N TYR A 46 2.26 -3.79 -1.69
CA TYR A 46 1.70 -4.62 -0.62
C TYR A 46 1.50 -3.83 0.67
N LEU A 47 2.47 -3.01 1.08
CA LEU A 47 2.33 -2.18 2.28
C LEU A 47 1.14 -1.22 2.18
N VAL A 48 0.94 -0.61 1.00
CA VAL A 48 -0.20 0.29 0.77
C VAL A 48 -1.52 -0.48 0.71
N ASP A 49 -1.56 -1.65 0.08
CA ASP A 49 -2.80 -2.45 0.03
C ASP A 49 -3.18 -3.01 1.40
N ASP A 50 -2.19 -3.48 2.19
CA ASP A 50 -2.38 -3.92 3.58
C ASP A 50 -2.88 -2.77 4.44
N PHE A 51 -2.25 -1.58 4.35
CA PHE A 51 -2.72 -0.38 5.02
C PHE A 51 -4.17 -0.06 4.63
N ASN A 52 -4.47 -0.03 3.34
CA ASN A 52 -5.82 0.25 2.85
C ASN A 52 -6.84 -0.82 3.30
N ALA A 53 -6.43 -2.07 3.43
CA ALA A 53 -7.28 -3.15 3.95
C ALA A 53 -7.58 -2.95 5.44
N ILE A 54 -6.56 -2.60 6.23
CA ILE A 54 -6.70 -2.27 7.66
C ILE A 54 -7.59 -1.03 7.82
N GLU A 55 -7.36 0.02 7.04
CA GLU A 55 -8.21 1.22 7.01
C GLU A 55 -9.65 0.87 6.67
N ARG A 56 -9.89 0.08 5.61
CA ARG A 56 -11.24 -0.39 5.25
C ARG A 56 -11.90 -1.22 6.36
N GLN A 57 -11.16 -2.00 7.13
CA GLN A 57 -11.71 -2.76 8.26
C GLN A 57 -12.04 -1.84 9.45
N ASN A 58 -11.18 -0.86 9.73
CA ASN A 58 -11.34 0.05 10.85
C ASN A 58 -12.39 1.15 10.60
N PHE A 59 -12.50 1.60 9.35
CA PHE A 59 -13.35 2.72 8.91
C PHE A 59 -14.50 2.30 7.98
N GLY A 60 -14.58 1.03 7.55
CA GLY A 60 -15.67 0.48 6.74
C GLY A 60 -16.98 0.22 7.49
N LYS A 61 -17.06 0.58 8.78
CA LYS A 61 -18.36 0.89 9.39
C LYS A 61 -18.81 2.23 8.79
N ALA A 62 -19.45 2.21 7.63
CA ALA A 62 -19.93 3.39 6.92
C ALA A 62 -20.94 4.24 7.74
N ASP A 63 -21.45 3.70 8.86
CA ASP A 63 -22.30 4.40 9.84
C ASP A 63 -21.54 4.85 11.10
N ALA A 64 -20.22 4.65 11.18
CA ALA A 64 -19.42 5.15 12.30
C ALA A 64 -19.09 6.62 12.06
N LYS A 65 -19.71 7.48 12.87
CA LYS A 65 -19.34 8.89 13.05
C LYS A 65 -17.81 9.03 13.07
N LYS A 66 -17.24 9.96 12.31
CA LYS A 66 -15.79 10.21 12.39
C LYS A 66 -15.42 10.65 13.80
N PHE A 67 -14.19 10.38 14.24
CA PHE A 67 -13.73 10.76 15.58
C PHE A 67 -13.91 12.25 15.88
N GLU A 68 -13.71 13.11 14.86
CA GLU A 68 -13.91 14.56 14.93
C GLU A 68 -15.37 14.98 15.15
N ASP A 69 -16.31 14.09 14.81
CA ASP A 69 -17.76 14.33 14.91
C ASP A 69 -18.38 13.62 16.14
N MET A 70 -17.60 12.87 16.93
CA MET A 70 -18.08 12.17 18.13
C MET A 70 -18.20 13.11 19.33
N THR A 71 -19.27 12.94 20.10
CA THR A 71 -19.34 13.48 21.46
C THR A 71 -18.34 12.75 22.35
N PHE A 72 -17.97 13.37 23.48
CA PHE A 72 -17.00 12.82 24.40
C PHE A 72 -17.37 11.40 24.91
N GLU A 73 -18.65 11.14 25.15
CA GLU A 73 -19.15 9.84 25.57
C GLU A 73 -19.03 8.78 24.46
N GLU A 74 -19.37 9.15 23.22
CA GLU A 74 -19.22 8.27 22.04
C GLU A 74 -17.74 7.90 21.80
N LEU A 75 -16.82 8.86 22.02
CA LEU A 75 -15.39 8.64 21.92
C LEU A 75 -14.87 7.67 22.99
N LEU A 76 -15.30 7.86 24.26
CA LEU A 76 -14.91 6.99 25.37
C LEU A 76 -15.36 5.55 25.15
N ASP A 77 -16.57 5.33 24.66
CA ASP A 77 -17.07 3.98 24.40
C ASP A 77 -16.39 3.34 23.20
N ARG A 78 -16.07 4.10 22.15
CA ARG A 78 -15.29 3.61 21.02
C ARG A 78 -13.87 3.19 21.41
N VAL A 79 -13.22 3.95 22.30
CA VAL A 79 -11.89 3.61 22.84
C VAL A 79 -11.94 2.35 23.70
N LYS A 80 -13.00 2.14 24.48
CA LYS A 80 -13.21 0.89 25.25
C LYS A 80 -13.40 -0.33 24.35
N GLU A 81 -14.11 -0.20 23.23
CA GLU A 81 -14.25 -1.29 22.24
C GLU A 81 -12.90 -1.66 21.61
N LEU A 82 -12.07 -0.66 21.29
CA LEU A 82 -10.75 -0.86 20.68
C LEU A 82 -9.73 -1.48 21.65
N ASN A 83 -9.83 -1.17 22.95
CA ASN A 83 -8.95 -1.72 24.00
C ASN A 83 -9.38 -3.11 24.51
N LYS A 84 -10.46 -3.72 23.98
CA LYS A 84 -10.88 -5.08 24.33
C LYS A 84 -10.18 -6.19 23.54
N TYR A 85 -9.10 -5.84 22.83
CA TYR A 85 -8.12 -6.77 22.26
C TYR A 85 -6.73 -6.43 22.76
#